data_AF-A0A3D3TD47-F1
#
_entry.id   AF-A0A3D3TD47-F1
#
_cell.length_a   1.000
_cell.length_b   1.000
_cell.length_c   1.000
_cell.angle_alpha   90.00
_cell.angle_beta   90.00
_cell.angle_gamma   90.00
#
_symmetry.space_group_name_H-M   'P 1'
#
loop_
_entity.id
_entity.type
_entity.pdbx_description
1 polymer ?
#
loop_
_entity_poly.entity_id
_entity_poly.type
_entity_poly.pdbx_seq_one_letter_code
_entity_poly.pdbx_strand_id
1 'polypeptide(L)' 'MKATEVNENLIGKYCHISGDLENGYRDGKPYICHENITRVITRITDTYIICECGRKFLRNKSLEIIEL' A
#
# COMPACT_ATOMS: atom_id res chain seq x y z
N MET A 1 -6.44 13.23 10.80
CA MET A 1 -5.03 12.78 10.78
C MET A 1 -4.42 13.21 9.46
N LYS A 2 -3.14 13.62 9.42
CA LYS A 2 -2.47 14.00 8.15
C LYS A 2 -1.89 12.74 7.51
N ALA A 3 -1.91 12.68 6.17
CA ALA A 3 -1.19 11.65 5.43
C ALA A 3 0.29 11.66 5.85
N THR A 4 0.81 10.48 6.21
CA THR A 4 2.19 10.30 6.64
C THR A 4 3.10 10.14 5.42
N GLU A 5 4.29 10.73 5.48
CA GLU A 5 5.33 10.47 4.48
C GLU A 5 5.68 8.98 4.48
N VAL A 6 5.69 8.37 3.29
CA VAL A 6 5.98 6.95 3.13
C VAL A 6 7.47 6.70 3.33
N ASN A 7 7.85 6.21 4.50
CA ASN A 7 9.24 5.90 4.88
C ASN A 7 9.34 4.63 5.76
N GLU A 8 10.56 4.17 6.00
CA GLU A 8 10.84 2.89 6.69
C GLU A 8 10.29 2.82 8.13
N ASN A 9 10.01 3.95 8.79
CA ASN A 9 9.46 3.95 10.16
C ASN A 9 8.03 3.37 10.23
N LEU A 10 7.34 3.28 9.09
CA LEU A 10 6.02 2.66 8.99
C LEU A 10 6.08 1.12 8.96
N ILE A 11 7.26 0.52 8.78
CA ILE A 11 7.41 -0.93 8.76
C ILE A 11 7.12 -1.49 10.16
N GLY A 12 6.24 -2.50 10.22
CA GLY A 12 5.75 -3.12 11.46
C GLY A 12 4.59 -2.38 12.12
N LYS A 13 4.14 -1.25 11.57
CA LYS A 13 3.01 -0.46 12.10
C LYS A 13 1.69 -0.84 11.44
N TYR A 14 0.61 -0.77 12.22
CA TYR A 14 -0.74 -0.78 11.67
C TYR A 14 -1.02 0.57 11.03
N CYS A 15 -1.30 0.55 9.73
CA CYS A 15 -1.63 1.75 8.98
C CYS A 15 -2.97 1.57 8.29
N HIS A 16 -3.73 2.65 8.23
CA HIS A 16 -4.80 2.82 7.26
C HIS A 16 -4.18 3.23 5.92
N ILE A 17 -4.44 2.46 4.87
CA ILE A 17 -3.82 2.58 3.55
C ILE A 17 -4.95 2.70 2.53
N SER A 18 -4.98 3.79 1.78
CA SER A 18 -5.83 3.99 0.61
C SER A 18 -4.95 4.15 -0.61
N GLY A 19 -5.27 3.50 -1.71
CA GLY A 19 -4.46 3.61 -2.92
C GLY A 19 -4.73 2.53 -3.94
N ASP A 20 -4.01 2.65 -5.05
CA ASP A 20 -4.03 1.65 -6.11
C ASP A 20 -3.20 0.44 -5.68
N LEU A 21 -3.75 -0.77 -5.79
CA LEU A 21 -3.01 -2.01 -5.60
C LEU A 21 -2.99 -2.86 -6.87
N GLU A 22 -1.94 -3.68 -6.97
CA GLU A 22 -1.85 -4.74 -7.96
C GLU A 22 -2.57 -5.99 -7.43
N ASN A 23 -3.77 -6.24 -7.93
CA ASN A 23 -4.64 -7.34 -7.51
C ASN A 23 -4.60 -8.49 -8.53
N GLY A 24 -3.40 -9.07 -8.69
CA GLY A 24 -3.16 -10.16 -9.62
C GLY A 24 -3.19 -9.73 -11.08
N TYR A 25 -3.58 -10.66 -11.96
CA TYR A 25 -3.60 -10.46 -13.41
C TYR A 25 -5.00 -10.72 -13.96
N ARG A 26 -5.45 -9.86 -14.86
CA ARG A 26 -6.67 -10.04 -15.66
C ARG A 26 -6.27 -9.93 -17.13
N ASP A 27 -6.64 -10.93 -17.93
CA ASP A 27 -6.31 -11.02 -19.35
C ASP A 27 -4.81 -10.88 -19.65
N GLY A 28 -3.98 -11.48 -18.80
CA GLY A 28 -2.51 -11.46 -18.93
C GLY A 28 -1.84 -10.13 -18.56
N LYS A 29 -2.60 -9.13 -18.08
CA LYS A 29 -2.07 -7.83 -17.64
C LYS A 29 -2.27 -7.65 -16.13
N PRO A 30 -1.38 -6.92 -15.44
CA PRO A 30 -1.60 -6.54 -14.05
C PRO A 30 -2.97 -5.85 -13.90
N TYR A 31 -3.80 -6.37 -13.00
CA TYR A 31 -5.08 -5.76 -12.69
C TYR A 31 -4.90 -4.79 -11.53
N ILE A 32 -5.06 -3.50 -11.82
CA ILE A 32 -4.98 -2.45 -10.82
C ILE A 32 -6.39 -2.10 -10.36
N CYS A 33 -6.61 -2.08 -9.05
CA CYS A 33 -7.83 -1.56 -8.46
C CYS A 33 -7.49 -0.65 -7.28
N HIS A 34 -8.42 0.24 -6.92
CA HIS A 34 -8.28 1.11 -5.76
C HIS A 34 -8.93 0.44 -4.54
N GLU A 35 -8.23 0.39 -3.43
CA GLU A 35 -8.75 -0.15 -2.16
C GLU A 35 -8.44 0.80 -1.02
N ASN A 36 -9.18 0.60 0.08
CA ASN A 36 -9.00 1.32 1.32
C ASN A 36 -9.08 0.31 2.48
N ILE A 37 -7.96 0.04 3.14
CA ILE A 37 -7.82 -1.02 4.15
C ILE A 37 -6.93 -0.61 5.31
N THR A 38 -7.04 -1.31 6.44
CA THR A 38 -6.10 -1.18 7.57
C THR A 38 -5.25 -2.44 7.70
N ARG A 39 -3.93 -2.32 7.55
CA ARG A 39 -2.99 -3.45 7.54
C ARG A 39 -1.60 -3.05 8.04
N VAL A 40 -0.79 -4.05 8.40
CA VAL A 40 0.61 -3.87 8.78
C VAL A 40 1.49 -3.79 7.55
N ILE A 41 2.29 -2.72 7.43
CA ILE A 41 3.31 -2.61 6.38
C ILE A 41 4.51 -3.47 6.76
N THR A 42 4.95 -4.37 5.88
CA THR A 42 6.11 -5.24 6.12
C THR A 42 7.31 -4.87 5.27
N ARG A 43 7.10 -4.23 4.12
CA ARG A 43 8.18 -3.78 3.25
C ARG A 43 7.76 -2.57 2.43
N ILE A 44 8.71 -1.66 2.27
CA ILE A 44 8.59 -0.48 1.41
C ILE A 44 9.68 -0.59 0.34
N THR A 45 9.32 -0.26 -0.89
CA THR A 45 10.22 -0.21 -2.04
C THR A 45 9.99 1.09 -2.80
N ASP A 46 10.77 1.33 -3.84
CA ASP A 46 10.59 2.51 -4.69
C ASP A 46 9.24 2.49 -5.42
N THR A 47 8.70 1.30 -5.71
CA THR A 47 7.49 1.12 -6.51
C THR A 47 6.28 0.65 -5.71
N TYR A 48 6.48 -0.04 -4.60
CA TYR A 48 5.40 -0.67 -3.83
C TYR A 48 5.51 -0.51 -2.32
N ILE A 49 4.35 -0.53 -1.67
CA ILE A 49 4.16 -0.85 -0.25
C ILE A 49 3.54 -2.23 -0.14
N ILE A 50 4.19 -3.10 0.63
CA ILE A 50 3.80 -4.50 0.80
C ILE A 50 3.28 -4.69 2.22
N CYS A 51 2.04 -5.14 2.32
CA CYS A 51 1.42 -5.44 3.59
C CYS A 51 1.72 -6.89 4.01
N GLU A 52 1.58 -7.18 5.30
CA GLU A 52 1.66 -8.53 5.90
C GLU A 52 0.83 -9.61 5.19
N CYS A 53 -0.30 -9.21 4.56
CA CYS A 53 -1.17 -10.08 3.78
C CYS A 53 -0.73 -10.26 2.32
N GLY A 54 0.44 -9.74 1.93
CA GLY A 54 0.98 -9.82 0.58
C GLY A 54 0.38 -8.82 -0.41
N ARG A 55 -0.60 -8.01 -0.01
CA ARG A 55 -1.14 -6.91 -0.84
C ARG A 55 -0.03 -5.91 -1.16
N LYS A 56 0.00 -5.47 -2.42
CA LYS A 56 1.02 -4.56 -2.96
C LYS A 56 0.36 -3.29 -3.46
N PHE A 57 0.43 -2.23 -2.68
CA PHE A 57 0.00 -0.90 -3.10
C PHE A 57 1.09 -0.23 -3.92
N LEU A 58 0.71 0.43 -5.01
CA LEU A 58 1.61 1.21 -5.85
C LEU A 58 1.99 2.50 -5.13
N ARG A 59 3.28 2.84 -5.15
CA ARG A 59 3.79 4.12 -4.65
C ARG A 59 3.61 5.18 -5.73
N ASN A 60 2.40 5.68 -5.86
CA ASN A 60 2.02 6.72 -6.82
C ASN A 60 1.23 7.85 -6.13
N LYS A 61 0.62 8.75 -6.91
CA LYS A 61 -0.11 9.91 -6.39
C LYS A 61 -1.43 9.58 -5.66
N SER A 62 -1.97 8.37 -5.81
CA SER A 62 -3.21 7.96 -5.14
C SER A 62 -2.97 7.32 -3.77
N LEU A 63 -1.70 7.07 -3.41
CA LEU A 63 -1.33 6.42 -2.17
C LEU A 63 -1.41 7.39 -0.98
N GLU A 64 -2.25 7.04 -0.02
CA GLU A 64 -2.39 7.71 1.26
C GLU A 64 -2.18 6.70 2.39
N ILE A 65 -1.37 7.07 3.39
CA ILE A 65 -1.09 6.23 4.55
C ILE A 65 -1.29 7.05 5.83
N ILE A 66 -2.00 6.48 6.80
CA ILE A 66 -2.20 7.05 8.14
C ILE A 66 -1.80 5.98 9.16
N GLU A 67 -0.79 6.27 10.00
CA GLU A 67 -0.42 5.41 11.15
C GLU A 67 -1.52 5.48 12.23
N LEU A 68 -1.84 4.33 12.83
CA LEU A 68 -2.86 4.17 13.88
C LEU A 68 -2.25 3.96 15.26
#